data_AF-A0A977PXF5-F1
#
_entry.id   AF-A0A977PXF5-F1
#
_cell.length_a   1.000
_cell.length_b   1.000
_cell.length_c   1.000
_cell.angle_alpha   90.00
_cell.angle_beta   90.00
_cell.angle_gamma   90.00
#
_symmetry.space_group_name_H-M   'P 1'
#
loop_
_entity.id
_entity.type
_entity.pdbx_description
1 polymer ?
#
loop_
_entity_poly.entity_id
_entity_poly.type
_entity_poly.pdbx_seq_one_letter_code
_entity_poly.pdbx_strand_id
1 'polypeptide(L)'
;MSILKKSSMKILNDVGLCQEKEDALFKKNCPHCYSENVKIHSHYQTKGNGERKMFICQECSSCFAETYGSVIAGLETPLSEIVKVLKARMEGIGLNAAARAFGYAKTTILNWEKKLSGLQETLFLYALVNEFVKLVIEGDELYTKVGKNKEASASEGWTIVLMDRASRFIWHLKCGRKEQKLFLEAMMTVAELFERSAESLQLFTDGEKRYSQLLFDICHEVLRTGKRGRPTKVLPKGMVVRLKNKSSKRRDSEGKLKKVETPKPEHPETTEKPEEKDVHANHVEAFNSAIRRYLSAFRRRTNTYAKSVVGLQRVLDIFWMVHNFVRSHFTTRKVPAVALGIIEKGFTWEDLLQIRLIS
;
A
#
# COMPACT_ATOMS: atom_id res chain seq x y z
N MET A 1 17.18 3.24 9.63
CA MET A 1 15.76 3.63 9.45
C MET A 1 14.87 3.26 10.66
N SER A 2 15.39 3.03 11.87
CA SER A 2 14.59 2.56 13.02
C SER A 2 14.24 3.62 14.07
N ILE A 3 14.89 4.80 14.04
CA ILE A 3 14.70 5.83 15.08
C ILE A 3 13.67 6.87 14.65
N LEU A 4 13.68 7.31 13.38
CA LEU A 4 12.70 8.25 12.82
C LEU A 4 11.27 7.67 12.81
N LYS A 5 11.10 6.36 12.52
CA LYS A 5 9.79 5.68 12.56
C LYS A 5 9.13 5.70 13.95
N LYS A 6 9.92 5.61 15.04
CA LYS A 6 9.37 5.58 16.40
C LYS A 6 8.83 6.93 16.86
N SER A 7 9.43 8.04 16.42
CA SER A 7 8.96 9.39 16.76
C SER A 7 7.64 9.72 16.05
N SER A 8 7.53 9.39 14.76
CA SER A 8 6.30 9.63 13.97
C SER A 8 5.14 8.72 14.38
N MET A 9 5.43 7.48 14.82
CA MET A 9 4.39 6.56 15.33
C MET A 9 3.79 6.99 16.68
N LYS A 10 4.55 7.69 17.55
CA LYS A 10 4.00 8.20 18.81
C LYS A 10 2.95 9.29 18.61
N ILE A 11 3.17 10.19 17.64
CA ILE A 11 2.26 11.33 17.36
C ILE A 11 0.88 10.85 16.88
N LEU A 12 0.80 9.70 16.22
CA LEU A 12 -0.46 9.16 15.65
C LEU A 12 -1.23 8.22 16.61
N ASN A 13 -0.58 7.73 17.67
CA ASN A 13 -1.21 6.79 18.60
C ASN A 13 -2.07 7.47 19.68
N ASP A 14 -1.91 8.78 19.90
CA ASP A 14 -2.62 9.54 20.96
C ASP A 14 -3.97 10.12 20.50
N VAL A 15 -4.49 9.69 19.34
CA VAL A 15 -5.69 10.27 18.72
C VAL A 15 -6.89 9.31 18.85
N GLY A 16 -8.03 9.85 19.31
CA GLY A 16 -9.27 9.13 19.60
C GLY A 16 -10.02 8.59 18.37
N LEU A 17 -11.32 8.88 18.28
CA LEU A 17 -12.26 8.32 17.29
C LEU A 17 -11.77 8.51 15.82
N CYS A 18 -12.30 7.71 14.88
CA CYS A 18 -11.92 7.73 13.45
C CYS A 18 -11.91 9.15 12.85
N GLN A 19 -12.91 9.98 13.19
CA GLN A 19 -13.01 11.38 12.77
C GLN A 19 -11.84 12.26 13.24
N GLU A 20 -11.39 12.12 14.50
CA GLU A 20 -10.28 12.91 15.05
C GLU A 20 -8.93 12.53 14.40
N LYS A 21 -8.79 11.26 14.00
CA LYS A 21 -7.62 10.76 13.26
C LYS A 21 -7.56 11.31 11.84
N GLU A 22 -8.70 11.47 11.18
CA GLU A 22 -8.76 12.05 9.83
C GLU A 22 -8.37 13.53 9.83
N ASP A 23 -8.88 14.30 10.79
CA ASP A 23 -8.59 15.73 10.90
C ASP A 23 -7.09 15.98 11.08
N ALA A 24 -6.37 15.08 11.75
CA ALA A 24 -4.92 15.14 11.90
C ALA A 24 -4.15 15.10 10.57
N LEU A 25 -4.68 14.49 9.50
CA LEU A 25 -4.03 14.51 8.17
C LEU A 25 -4.06 15.90 7.51
N PHE A 26 -5.04 16.72 7.88
CA PHE A 26 -5.26 18.05 7.31
C PHE A 26 -4.82 19.19 8.23
N LYS A 27 -4.52 18.90 9.50
CA LYS A 27 -3.98 19.85 10.48
C LYS A 27 -2.74 20.57 9.95
N LYS A 28 -2.72 21.88 10.12
CA LYS A 28 -1.66 22.77 9.60
C LYS A 28 -0.65 23.17 10.69
N ASN A 29 -0.16 22.20 11.47
CA ASN A 29 0.82 22.44 12.54
C ASN A 29 2.10 23.10 12.02
N CYS A 30 2.83 23.79 12.90
CA CYS A 30 4.09 24.41 12.52
C CYS A 30 5.08 23.34 12.01
N PRO A 31 5.67 23.49 10.82
CA PRO A 31 6.61 22.51 10.29
C PRO A 31 7.97 22.49 11.02
N HIS A 32 8.25 23.48 11.87
CA HIS A 32 9.53 23.61 12.57
C HIS A 32 9.49 23.09 14.01
N CYS A 33 8.41 23.36 14.75
CA CYS A 33 8.26 22.93 16.15
C CYS A 33 7.04 22.04 16.41
N TYR A 34 6.26 21.68 15.38
CA TYR A 34 5.04 20.85 15.46
C TYR A 34 3.91 21.40 16.31
N SER A 35 4.02 22.63 16.82
CA SER A 35 2.97 23.34 17.55
C SER A 35 1.68 23.47 16.73
N GLU A 36 0.55 23.25 17.39
CA GLU A 36 -0.79 23.54 16.86
C GLU A 36 -1.14 25.04 16.93
N ASN A 37 -0.37 25.84 17.67
CA ASN A 37 -0.61 27.27 17.88
C ASN A 37 -0.13 28.09 16.69
N VAL A 38 -0.90 28.05 15.59
CA VAL A 38 -0.63 28.74 14.33
C VAL A 38 -1.76 29.70 14.00
N LYS A 39 -1.42 30.90 13.50
CA LYS A 39 -2.38 31.92 13.07
C LYS A 39 -2.14 32.32 11.63
N ILE A 40 -3.18 32.81 10.97
CA ILE A 40 -3.05 33.41 9.64
C ILE A 40 -2.28 34.73 9.80
N HIS A 41 -1.15 34.85 9.13
CA HIS A 41 -0.31 36.04 9.11
C HIS A 41 -0.71 36.98 7.98
N SER A 42 -0.90 36.43 6.77
CA SER A 42 -1.22 37.21 5.57
C SER A 42 -1.87 36.33 4.51
N HIS A 43 -2.42 36.99 3.48
CA HIS A 43 -2.94 36.35 2.29
C HIS A 43 -2.08 36.74 1.08
N TYR A 44 -1.94 35.85 0.11
CA TYR A 44 -1.22 36.11 -1.14
C TYR A 44 -1.97 35.53 -2.33
N GLN A 45 -1.90 36.23 -3.47
CA GLN A 45 -2.53 35.79 -4.71
C GLN A 45 -1.60 34.86 -5.48
N THR A 46 -2.16 33.78 -6.02
CA THR A 46 -1.44 32.86 -6.91
C THR A 46 -1.89 33.03 -8.34
N LYS A 47 -1.00 32.75 -9.31
CA LYS A 47 -1.32 32.92 -10.75
C LYS A 47 -2.45 32.03 -11.26
N GLY A 48 -2.69 30.87 -10.64
CA GLY A 48 -3.64 29.87 -11.15
C GLY A 48 -4.49 29.14 -10.10
N ASN A 49 -4.30 29.44 -8.81
CA ASN A 49 -4.91 28.70 -7.70
C ASN A 49 -5.60 29.62 -6.67
N GLY A 50 -5.94 30.86 -7.08
CA GLY A 50 -6.61 31.86 -6.27
C GLY A 50 -5.77 32.41 -5.12
N GLU A 51 -6.46 32.96 -4.12
CA GLU A 51 -5.85 33.44 -2.88
C GLU A 51 -5.43 32.27 -1.97
N ARG A 52 -4.30 32.43 -1.29
CA ARG A 52 -3.73 31.46 -0.35
C ARG A 52 -3.28 32.14 0.94
N LYS A 53 -3.19 31.35 2.00
CA LYS A 53 -2.83 31.81 3.34
C LYS A 53 -1.35 31.58 3.65
N MET A 54 -0.74 32.54 4.33
CA MET A 54 0.54 32.39 5.02
C MET A 54 0.24 32.28 6.52
N PHE A 55 0.82 31.28 7.17
CA PHE A 55 0.67 31.04 8.60
C PHE A 55 1.92 31.50 9.34
N ILE A 56 1.75 31.92 10.59
CA ILE A 56 2.84 32.18 11.55
C ILE A 56 2.63 31.33 12.81
N CYS A 57 3.67 30.62 13.22
CA CYS A 57 3.67 29.90 14.49
C CYS A 57 3.86 30.87 15.66
N GLN A 58 3.04 30.74 16.70
CA GLN A 58 3.13 31.61 17.88
C GLN A 58 4.22 31.18 18.87
N GLU A 59 4.79 29.97 18.72
CA GLU A 59 5.85 29.47 19.60
C GLU A 59 7.26 29.75 19.06
N CYS A 60 7.52 29.41 17.79
CA CYS A 60 8.83 29.59 17.17
C CYS A 60 8.91 30.75 16.17
N SER A 61 7.82 31.53 16.04
CA SER A 61 7.71 32.69 15.13
C SER A 61 7.98 32.42 13.65
N SER A 62 8.09 31.15 13.25
CA SER A 62 8.34 30.78 11.86
C SER A 62 7.09 30.93 10.99
N CYS A 63 7.27 31.49 9.78
CA CYS A 63 6.21 31.64 8.79
C CYS A 63 6.25 30.50 7.76
N PHE A 64 5.09 29.99 7.36
CA PHE A 64 4.98 28.94 6.34
C PHE A 64 3.69 29.03 5.53
N ALA A 65 3.75 28.62 4.27
CA ALA A 65 2.60 28.66 3.37
C ALA A 65 1.54 27.59 3.72
N GLU A 66 0.28 27.84 3.38
CA GLU A 66 -0.83 26.88 3.49
C GLU A 66 -0.55 25.52 2.84
N THR A 67 0.14 25.56 1.70
CA THR A 67 0.53 24.39 0.91
C THR A 67 1.88 23.83 1.30
N TYR A 68 2.52 24.36 2.35
CA TYR A 68 3.81 23.86 2.82
C TYR A 68 3.75 22.35 3.06
N GLY A 69 4.72 21.63 2.50
CA GLY A 69 4.85 20.18 2.65
C GLY A 69 3.80 19.36 1.92
N SER A 70 2.85 19.94 1.17
CA SER A 70 1.87 19.18 0.39
C SER A 70 2.32 18.94 -1.06
N VAL A 71 1.59 18.09 -1.78
CA VAL A 71 1.87 17.78 -3.19
C VAL A 71 1.82 19.03 -4.08
N ILE A 72 0.97 20.00 -3.71
CA ILE A 72 0.75 21.25 -4.47
C ILE A 72 1.69 22.38 -4.08
N ALA A 73 2.60 22.16 -3.13
CA ALA A 73 3.62 23.14 -2.76
C ALA A 73 4.42 23.59 -3.99
N GLY A 74 4.40 24.89 -4.29
CA GLY A 74 5.13 25.49 -5.40
C GLY A 74 4.65 25.07 -6.80
N LEU A 75 3.43 24.55 -6.94
CA LEU A 75 2.82 24.32 -8.25
C LEU A 75 2.01 25.55 -8.71
N GLU A 76 2.28 26.02 -9.92
CA GLU A 76 1.55 27.14 -10.53
C GLU A 76 0.30 26.70 -11.31
N THR A 77 0.31 25.47 -11.82
CA THR A 77 -0.81 24.93 -12.62
C THR A 77 -2.07 24.79 -11.76
N PRO A 78 -3.26 25.13 -12.29
CA PRO A 78 -4.53 24.94 -11.60
C PRO A 78 -4.73 23.50 -11.13
N LEU A 79 -5.25 23.34 -9.91
CA LEU A 79 -5.48 22.02 -9.30
C LEU A 79 -6.34 21.10 -10.18
N SER A 80 -7.40 21.64 -10.76
CA SER A 80 -8.34 20.91 -11.63
C SER A 80 -7.64 20.27 -12.84
N GLU A 81 -6.69 20.98 -13.44
CA GLU A 81 -5.91 20.47 -14.58
C GLU A 81 -4.93 19.38 -14.16
N ILE A 82 -4.24 19.55 -13.02
CA ILE A 82 -3.36 18.50 -12.46
C ILE A 82 -4.18 17.23 -12.19
N VAL A 83 -5.33 17.36 -11.52
CA VAL A 83 -6.23 16.25 -11.20
C VAL A 83 -6.71 15.56 -12.47
N LYS A 84 -7.09 16.31 -13.52
CA LYS A 84 -7.53 15.77 -14.81
C LYS A 84 -6.45 14.90 -15.46
N VAL A 85 -5.20 15.37 -15.49
CA VAL A 85 -4.07 14.62 -16.06
C VAL A 85 -3.75 13.38 -15.23
N LEU A 86 -3.71 13.49 -13.90
CA LEU A 86 -3.41 12.35 -13.02
C LEU A 86 -4.50 11.28 -13.06
N LYS A 87 -5.78 11.66 -13.09
CA LYS A 87 -6.91 10.74 -13.34
C LYS A 87 -6.72 9.99 -14.64
N ALA A 88 -6.45 10.70 -15.75
CA ALA A 88 -6.20 10.09 -17.05
C ALA A 88 -5.04 9.07 -17.03
N ARG A 89 -3.96 9.37 -16.29
CA ARG A 89 -2.84 8.44 -16.08
C ARG A 89 -3.26 7.17 -15.33
N MET A 90 -4.15 7.30 -14.33
CA MET A 90 -4.71 6.17 -13.56
C MET A 90 -5.81 5.40 -14.29
N GLU A 91 -6.31 5.92 -15.42
CA GLU A 91 -7.20 5.23 -16.36
C GLU A 91 -6.44 4.62 -17.56
N GLY A 92 -5.12 4.51 -17.45
CA GLY A 92 -4.29 3.74 -18.38
C GLY A 92 -3.79 4.50 -19.59
N ILE A 93 -3.93 5.83 -19.62
CA ILE A 93 -3.24 6.66 -20.62
C ILE A 93 -1.75 6.65 -20.31
N GLY A 94 -0.90 6.28 -21.27
CA GLY A 94 0.56 6.29 -21.13
C GLY A 94 1.14 7.71 -21.03
N LEU A 95 2.31 7.88 -20.42
CA LEU A 95 2.92 9.21 -20.17
C LEU A 95 3.04 10.07 -21.44
N ASN A 96 3.53 9.46 -22.54
CA ASN A 96 3.66 10.17 -23.83
C ASN A 96 2.30 10.54 -24.41
N ALA A 97 1.28 9.69 -24.23
CA ALA A 97 -0.07 9.97 -24.70
C ALA A 97 -0.71 11.09 -23.89
N ALA A 98 -0.52 11.10 -22.57
CA ALA A 98 -0.98 12.18 -21.69
C ALA A 98 -0.33 13.52 -22.06
N ALA A 99 0.98 13.54 -22.29
CA ALA A 99 1.69 14.76 -22.72
C ALA A 99 1.09 15.36 -24.00
N ARG A 100 0.77 14.52 -25.01
CA ARG A 100 0.13 14.99 -26.25
C ARG A 100 -1.33 15.40 -26.05
N ALA A 101 -2.09 14.63 -25.27
CA ALA A 101 -3.51 14.86 -25.08
C ALA A 101 -3.83 16.12 -24.26
N PHE A 102 -2.97 16.45 -23.29
CA PHE A 102 -3.19 17.56 -22.36
C PHE A 102 -2.23 18.75 -22.57
N GLY A 103 -1.29 18.67 -23.54
CA GLY A 103 -0.42 19.79 -23.89
C GLY A 103 0.70 20.09 -22.88
N TYR A 104 0.93 19.23 -21.89
CA TYR A 104 2.00 19.42 -20.90
C TYR A 104 3.28 18.67 -21.28
N ALA A 105 4.43 19.25 -20.92
CA ALA A 105 5.71 18.55 -21.05
C ALA A 105 5.75 17.29 -20.16
N LYS A 106 6.45 16.24 -20.63
CA LYS A 106 6.56 14.97 -19.90
C LYS A 106 7.18 15.17 -18.52
N THR A 107 8.19 16.03 -18.42
CA THR A 107 8.87 16.38 -17.17
C THR A 107 7.90 17.01 -16.16
N THR A 108 6.99 17.86 -16.61
CA THR A 108 5.94 18.46 -15.76
C THR A 108 5.02 17.39 -15.17
N ILE A 109 4.50 16.48 -16.00
CA ILE A 109 3.64 15.38 -15.54
C ILE A 109 4.40 14.46 -14.57
N LEU A 110 5.66 14.14 -14.89
CA LEU A 110 6.52 13.32 -14.02
C LEU A 110 6.77 13.99 -12.67
N ASN A 111 6.93 15.32 -12.63
CA ASN A 111 7.11 16.06 -11.40
C ASN A 111 5.85 16.00 -10.52
N TRP A 112 4.66 16.12 -11.12
CA TRP A 112 3.39 15.93 -10.39
C TRP A 112 3.26 14.51 -9.85
N GLU A 113 3.52 13.49 -10.70
CA GLU A 113 3.52 12.09 -10.26
C GLU A 113 4.49 11.85 -9.12
N LYS A 114 5.71 12.43 -9.17
CA LYS A 114 6.75 12.22 -8.16
C LYS A 114 6.38 12.86 -6.82
N LYS A 115 5.83 14.07 -6.84
CA LYS A 115 5.33 14.73 -5.61
C LYS A 115 4.20 13.93 -5.01
N LEU A 116 3.24 13.49 -5.83
CA LEU A 116 2.11 12.69 -5.36
C LEU A 116 2.58 11.34 -4.80
N SER A 117 3.44 10.60 -5.49
CA SER A 117 3.92 9.29 -4.99
C SER A 117 4.60 9.37 -3.63
N GLY A 118 5.20 10.51 -3.28
CA GLY A 118 5.78 10.72 -1.95
C GLY A 118 4.77 10.62 -0.81
N LEU A 119 3.48 10.85 -1.08
CA LEU A 119 2.40 10.76 -0.09
C LEU A 119 2.06 9.32 0.31
N GLN A 120 2.47 8.33 -0.51
CA GLN A 120 2.14 6.93 -0.28
C GLN A 120 2.62 6.45 1.08
N GLU A 121 3.84 6.84 1.50
CA GLU A 121 4.40 6.43 2.80
C GLU A 121 3.60 7.02 3.97
N THR A 122 3.21 8.29 3.88
CA THR A 122 2.36 8.95 4.89
C THR A 122 1.03 8.21 5.05
N LEU A 123 0.35 7.90 3.95
CA LEU A 123 -0.94 7.20 3.99
C LEU A 123 -0.80 5.73 4.42
N PHE A 124 0.32 5.08 4.10
CA PHE A 124 0.61 3.73 4.56
C PHE A 124 0.82 3.69 6.08
N LEU A 125 1.61 4.63 6.62
CA LEU A 125 1.82 4.74 8.06
C LEU A 125 0.51 5.08 8.77
N TYR A 126 -0.28 6.00 8.22
CA TYR A 126 -1.61 6.32 8.73
C TYR A 126 -2.53 5.08 8.77
N ALA A 127 -2.53 4.24 7.73
CA ALA A 127 -3.29 2.99 7.74
C ALA A 127 -2.76 2.02 8.81
N LEU A 128 -1.44 1.86 8.92
CA LEU A 128 -0.78 0.88 9.78
C LEU A 128 -0.92 1.15 11.30
N VAL A 129 -1.22 2.38 11.70
CA VAL A 129 -1.47 2.73 13.12
C VAL A 129 -2.87 2.38 13.60
N ASN A 130 -3.73 1.84 12.73
CA ASN A 130 -5.04 1.34 13.14
C ASN A 130 -4.94 -0.12 13.63
N GLU A 131 -5.89 -0.49 14.48
CA GLU A 131 -6.04 -1.86 14.97
C GLU A 131 -7.07 -2.61 14.12
N PHE A 132 -6.80 -3.88 13.86
CA PHE A 132 -7.68 -4.73 13.06
C PHE A 132 -8.09 -5.96 13.87
N VAL A 133 -9.36 -6.35 13.80
CA VAL A 133 -9.82 -7.54 14.54
C VAL A 133 -9.27 -8.80 13.85
N LYS A 134 -9.56 -8.95 12.55
CA LYS A 134 -9.13 -10.07 11.72
C LYS A 134 -8.75 -9.60 10.33
N LEU A 135 -7.68 -10.17 9.77
CA LEU A 135 -7.26 -9.90 8.40
C LEU A 135 -7.12 -11.21 7.62
N VAL A 136 -7.64 -11.22 6.39
CA VAL A 136 -7.43 -12.32 5.44
C VAL A 136 -6.74 -11.76 4.21
N ILE A 137 -5.44 -11.95 4.14
CA ILE A 137 -4.58 -11.40 3.10
C ILE A 137 -4.40 -12.42 1.97
N GLU A 138 -4.72 -12.01 0.75
CA GLU A 138 -4.37 -12.73 -0.47
C GLU A 138 -3.09 -12.13 -1.07
N GLY A 139 -2.15 -13.00 -1.48
CA GLY A 139 -0.91 -12.61 -2.11
C GLY A 139 -0.70 -13.28 -3.47
N ASP A 140 -0.23 -12.50 -4.44
CA ASP A 140 0.12 -12.97 -5.79
C ASP A 140 1.20 -12.06 -6.42
N GLU A 141 1.82 -12.54 -7.50
CA GLU A 141 2.84 -11.81 -8.25
C GLU A 141 2.39 -11.46 -9.67
N LEU A 142 2.66 -10.22 -10.06
CA LEU A 142 2.36 -9.69 -11.37
C LEU A 142 3.65 -9.29 -12.09
N TYR A 143 3.82 -9.76 -13.32
CA TYR A 143 4.97 -9.42 -14.15
C TYR A 143 4.66 -8.31 -15.17
N THR A 144 5.62 -7.39 -15.34
CA THR A 144 5.76 -6.53 -16.51
C THR A 144 7.23 -6.38 -16.97
N LYS A 145 7.41 -5.86 -18.18
CA LYS A 145 8.71 -5.54 -18.76
C LYS A 145 9.22 -4.19 -18.25
N VAL A 146 10.48 -4.16 -17.85
CA VAL A 146 11.19 -2.93 -17.46
C VAL A 146 12.45 -2.74 -18.32
N GLY A 147 12.57 -1.58 -18.97
CA GLY A 147 13.75 -1.17 -19.75
C GLY A 147 13.89 -1.90 -21.09
N LYS A 148 14.26 -3.19 -21.06
CA LYS A 148 14.46 -4.03 -22.25
C LYS A 148 13.82 -5.41 -22.08
N ASN A 149 13.69 -6.17 -23.17
CA ASN A 149 13.11 -7.51 -23.09
C ASN A 149 14.15 -8.43 -22.46
N LYS A 150 13.82 -9.05 -21.34
CA LYS A 150 14.67 -10.01 -20.63
C LYS A 150 13.81 -11.21 -20.27
N GLU A 151 14.45 -12.36 -20.09
CA GLU A 151 13.84 -13.50 -19.40
C GLU A 151 13.19 -13.05 -18.09
N ALA A 152 12.02 -13.63 -17.78
CA ALA A 152 11.24 -13.18 -16.64
C ALA A 152 12.02 -13.29 -15.32
N SER A 153 12.83 -14.34 -15.16
CA SER A 153 13.71 -14.54 -13.99
C SER A 153 14.75 -13.42 -13.78
N ALA A 154 15.20 -12.77 -14.86
CA ALA A 154 16.22 -11.73 -14.84
C ALA A 154 15.64 -10.30 -14.91
N SER A 155 14.32 -10.17 -14.89
CA SER A 155 13.62 -8.90 -14.99
C SER A 155 13.35 -8.27 -13.62
N GLU A 156 13.31 -6.95 -13.60
CA GLU A 156 13.05 -6.12 -12.41
C GLU A 156 11.60 -5.63 -12.34
N GLY A 157 10.74 -6.16 -13.21
CA GLY A 157 9.32 -5.79 -13.31
C GLY A 157 8.35 -6.75 -12.65
N TRP A 158 8.82 -7.56 -11.68
CA TRP A 158 7.91 -8.33 -10.85
C TRP A 158 7.33 -7.45 -9.77
N THR A 159 6.03 -7.57 -9.53
CA THR A 159 5.29 -6.83 -8.52
C THR A 159 4.61 -7.81 -7.59
N ILE A 160 4.87 -7.71 -6.29
CA ILE A 160 4.10 -8.44 -5.27
C ILE A 160 2.89 -7.60 -4.88
N VAL A 161 1.73 -8.24 -4.86
CA VAL A 161 0.49 -7.66 -4.33
C VAL A 161 0.10 -8.44 -3.09
N LEU A 162 -0.11 -7.74 -1.98
CA LEU A 162 -0.81 -8.27 -0.81
C LEU A 162 -2.07 -7.44 -0.57
N MET A 163 -3.23 -8.08 -0.56
CA MET A 163 -4.53 -7.41 -0.49
C MET A 163 -5.43 -8.09 0.54
N ASP A 164 -6.08 -7.30 1.39
CA ASP A 164 -7.12 -7.79 2.27
C ASP A 164 -8.37 -8.23 1.47
N ARG A 165 -8.89 -9.40 1.82
CA ARG A 165 -10.01 -10.03 1.13
C ARG A 165 -11.32 -9.31 1.40
N ALA A 166 -11.61 -8.84 2.61
CA ALA A 166 -12.92 -8.25 2.88
C ALA A 166 -13.05 -6.85 2.27
N SER A 167 -12.09 -5.99 2.57
CA SER A 167 -12.10 -4.56 2.21
C SER A 167 -11.54 -4.27 0.81
N ARG A 168 -10.73 -5.18 0.26
CA ARG A 168 -9.88 -4.95 -0.94
C ARG A 168 -8.77 -3.94 -0.73
N PHE A 169 -8.44 -3.64 0.53
CA PHE A 169 -7.33 -2.75 0.85
C PHE A 169 -6.02 -3.41 0.47
N ILE A 170 -5.19 -2.69 -0.28
CA ILE A 170 -3.87 -3.19 -0.68
C ILE A 170 -2.88 -2.82 0.42
N TRP A 171 -2.25 -3.82 1.02
CA TRP A 171 -1.24 -3.61 2.05
C TRP A 171 0.17 -3.55 1.49
N HIS A 172 0.42 -4.25 0.38
CA HIS A 172 1.74 -4.25 -0.26
C HIS A 172 1.59 -4.22 -1.77
N LEU A 173 2.26 -3.27 -2.43
CA LEU A 173 2.29 -3.14 -3.89
C LEU A 173 3.66 -2.63 -4.34
N LYS A 174 4.65 -3.52 -4.36
CA LYS A 174 6.04 -3.16 -4.69
C LYS A 174 6.58 -3.96 -5.85
N CYS A 175 7.38 -3.28 -6.68
CA CYS A 175 8.07 -3.88 -7.81
C CYS A 175 9.58 -4.03 -7.61
N GLY A 176 10.15 -5.04 -8.26
CA GLY A 176 11.58 -5.30 -8.24
C GLY A 176 11.93 -6.63 -8.91
N ARG A 177 13.13 -7.13 -8.61
CA ARG A 177 13.54 -8.48 -9.01
C ARG A 177 12.77 -9.52 -8.22
N LYS A 178 12.48 -10.67 -8.84
CA LYS A 178 11.87 -11.83 -8.15
C LYS A 178 12.89 -12.57 -7.27
N GLU A 179 13.60 -11.83 -6.44
CA GLU A 179 14.61 -12.30 -5.49
C GLU A 179 14.07 -12.26 -4.07
N GLN A 180 14.76 -12.92 -3.14
CA GLN A 180 14.35 -13.02 -1.73
C GLN A 180 14.02 -11.66 -1.09
N LYS A 181 14.75 -10.59 -1.45
CA LYS A 181 14.51 -9.24 -0.92
C LYS A 181 13.07 -8.76 -1.15
N LEU A 182 12.52 -8.96 -2.35
CA LEU A 182 11.17 -8.49 -2.69
C LEU A 182 10.11 -9.18 -1.80
N PHE A 183 10.26 -10.48 -1.58
CA PHE A 183 9.38 -11.26 -0.70
C PHE A 183 9.59 -10.92 0.78
N LEU A 184 10.84 -10.64 1.19
CA LEU A 184 11.16 -10.27 2.56
C LEU A 184 10.43 -8.97 2.94
N GLU A 185 10.46 -7.95 2.08
CA GLU A 185 9.73 -6.70 2.32
C GLU A 185 8.22 -6.94 2.46
N ALA A 186 7.64 -7.82 1.63
CA ALA A 186 6.23 -8.18 1.71
C ALA A 186 5.88 -8.91 3.02
N MET A 187 6.73 -9.84 3.46
CA MET A 187 6.48 -10.60 4.70
C MET A 187 6.76 -9.76 5.95
N MET A 188 7.65 -8.78 5.90
CA MET A 188 7.77 -7.77 6.96
C MET A 188 6.47 -6.98 7.12
N THR A 189 5.82 -6.58 6.02
CA THR A 189 4.50 -5.94 6.10
C THR A 189 3.47 -6.87 6.76
N VAL A 190 3.42 -8.15 6.42
CA VAL A 190 2.49 -9.10 7.05
C VAL A 190 2.77 -9.28 8.55
N ALA A 191 4.05 -9.36 8.94
CA ALA A 191 4.42 -9.44 10.35
C ALA A 191 4.02 -8.16 11.11
N GLU A 192 4.26 -6.97 10.54
CA GLU A 192 3.83 -5.70 11.14
C GLU A 192 2.29 -5.62 11.28
N LEU A 193 1.53 -6.13 10.30
CA LEU A 193 0.06 -6.19 10.38
C LEU A 193 -0.43 -7.18 11.44
N PHE A 194 0.28 -8.29 11.62
CA PHE A 194 -0.07 -9.28 12.63
C PHE A 194 0.07 -8.70 14.05
N GLU A 195 1.13 -7.93 14.32
CA GLU A 195 1.30 -7.19 15.58
C GLU A 195 0.19 -6.15 15.83
N ARG A 196 -0.57 -5.77 14.80
CA ARG A 196 -1.72 -4.86 14.87
C ARG A 196 -3.07 -5.59 14.82
N SER A 197 -3.04 -6.90 14.65
CA SER A 197 -4.25 -7.72 14.56
C SER A 197 -4.57 -8.28 15.94
N ALA A 198 -5.75 -7.96 16.47
CA ALA A 198 -6.13 -8.33 17.83
C ALA A 198 -6.39 -9.84 17.99
N GLU A 199 -6.91 -10.50 16.95
CA GLU A 199 -7.30 -11.92 17.04
C GLU A 199 -6.55 -12.84 16.07
N SER A 200 -6.59 -12.58 14.75
CA SER A 200 -6.01 -13.49 13.77
C SER A 200 -5.63 -12.81 12.43
N LEU A 201 -4.59 -13.36 11.79
CA LEU A 201 -4.20 -13.02 10.42
C LEU A 201 -4.01 -14.30 9.60
N GLN A 202 -4.68 -14.35 8.45
CA GLN A 202 -4.57 -15.46 7.51
C GLN A 202 -3.92 -14.99 6.21
N LEU A 203 -2.89 -15.69 5.73
CA LEU A 203 -2.19 -15.40 4.47
C LEU A 203 -2.41 -16.54 3.46
N PHE A 204 -3.00 -16.21 2.32
CA PHE A 204 -3.24 -17.13 1.21
C PHE A 204 -2.43 -16.73 -0.02
N THR A 205 -1.59 -17.64 -0.52
CA THR A 205 -0.69 -17.40 -1.66
C THR A 205 -0.73 -18.55 -2.66
N ASP A 206 -0.29 -18.32 -3.90
CA ASP A 206 -0.22 -19.34 -4.96
C ASP A 206 1.22 -19.79 -5.23
N GLY A 207 1.51 -21.08 -5.04
CA GLY A 207 2.71 -21.80 -5.50
C GLY A 207 4.08 -21.40 -4.94
N GLU A 208 4.27 -20.15 -4.49
CA GLU A 208 5.54 -19.58 -4.10
C GLU A 208 5.84 -19.78 -2.60
N LYS A 209 6.76 -20.71 -2.31
CA LYS A 209 7.09 -21.10 -0.93
C LYS A 209 7.79 -20.00 -0.14
N ARG A 210 8.45 -19.03 -0.79
CA ARG A 210 9.19 -17.95 -0.11
C ARG A 210 8.33 -17.13 0.83
N TYR A 211 7.05 -16.92 0.51
CA TYR A 211 6.13 -16.24 1.44
C TYR A 211 6.11 -16.95 2.80
N SER A 212 5.78 -18.24 2.80
CA SER A 212 5.70 -19.03 4.03
C SER A 212 7.04 -19.22 4.75
N GLN A 213 8.14 -19.35 4.00
CA GLN A 213 9.47 -19.52 4.59
C GLN A 213 9.92 -18.25 5.31
N LEU A 214 9.85 -17.11 4.63
CA LEU A 214 10.33 -15.84 5.18
C LEU A 214 9.45 -15.35 6.31
N LEU A 215 8.13 -15.48 6.20
CA LEU A 215 7.23 -15.12 7.31
C LEU A 215 7.54 -15.93 8.57
N PHE A 216 7.75 -17.24 8.42
CA PHE A 216 8.14 -18.10 9.53
C PHE A 216 9.50 -17.70 10.12
N ASP A 217 10.49 -17.39 9.28
CA ASP A 217 11.80 -16.94 9.76
C ASP A 217 11.72 -15.62 10.53
N ILE A 218 10.79 -14.71 10.15
CA ILE A 218 10.56 -13.42 10.81
C ILE A 218 9.89 -13.60 12.19
N CYS A 219 8.78 -14.34 12.28
CA CYS A 219 7.91 -14.29 13.46
C CYS A 219 7.69 -15.63 14.18
N HIS A 220 8.39 -16.71 13.86
CA HIS A 220 8.17 -17.98 14.57
C HIS A 220 8.33 -17.87 16.10
N GLU A 221 7.50 -18.62 16.81
CA GLU A 221 7.58 -18.85 18.23
C GLU A 221 8.20 -20.21 18.53
N VAL A 222 8.74 -20.35 19.74
CA VAL A 222 9.36 -21.58 20.22
C VAL A 222 8.48 -22.21 21.30
N LEU A 223 7.88 -23.36 20.99
CA LEU A 223 7.08 -24.12 21.95
C LEU A 223 7.98 -24.90 22.89
N ARG A 224 7.99 -24.50 24.17
CA ARG A 224 8.70 -25.20 25.24
C ARG A 224 7.76 -26.16 25.95
N THR A 225 7.83 -27.44 25.58
CA THR A 225 6.98 -28.50 26.14
C THR A 225 7.55 -29.15 27.40
N GLY A 226 8.70 -28.68 27.91
CA GLY A 226 9.42 -29.29 29.04
C GLY A 226 10.12 -30.62 28.74
N LYS A 227 9.95 -31.17 27.52
CA LYS A 227 10.59 -32.42 27.10
C LYS A 227 12.04 -32.18 26.64
N ARG A 228 12.92 -33.16 26.88
CA ARG A 228 14.33 -33.13 26.42
C ARG A 228 14.39 -33.14 24.89
N GLY A 229 15.09 -32.18 24.29
CA GLY A 229 15.28 -32.09 22.83
C GLY A 229 15.27 -30.64 22.32
N ARG A 230 15.42 -30.47 20.99
CA ARG A 230 15.29 -29.15 20.34
C ARG A 230 13.82 -28.72 20.35
N PRO A 231 13.46 -27.58 20.97
CA PRO A 231 12.09 -27.10 20.98
C PRO A 231 11.52 -26.89 19.58
N THR A 232 10.25 -27.21 19.39
CA THR A 232 9.55 -27.05 18.11
C THR A 232 9.29 -25.58 17.82
N LYS A 233 9.53 -25.16 16.58
CA LYS A 233 9.18 -23.82 16.09
C LYS A 233 7.81 -23.86 15.41
N VAL A 234 6.96 -22.89 15.71
CA VAL A 234 5.62 -22.75 15.14
C VAL A 234 5.36 -21.31 14.72
N LEU A 235 4.38 -21.07 13.84
CA LEU A 235 3.84 -19.73 13.64
C LEU A 235 3.18 -19.23 14.93
N PRO A 236 3.18 -17.91 15.21
CA PRO A 236 2.47 -17.33 16.33
C PRO A 236 1.01 -17.72 16.43
N LYS A 237 0.46 -17.66 17.64
CA LYS A 237 -0.98 -17.89 17.87
C LYS A 237 -1.83 -16.93 17.03
N GLY A 238 -2.73 -17.46 16.20
CA GLY A 238 -3.61 -16.66 15.35
C GLY A 238 -3.03 -16.35 13.95
N MET A 239 -1.78 -16.72 13.68
CA MET A 239 -1.18 -16.61 12.34
C MET A 239 -1.39 -17.91 11.56
N VAL A 240 -2.09 -17.82 10.42
CA VAL A 240 -2.37 -18.97 9.54
C VAL A 240 -1.84 -18.71 8.14
N VAL A 241 -1.07 -19.65 7.60
CA VAL A 241 -0.56 -19.57 6.23
C VAL A 241 -1.06 -20.76 5.42
N ARG A 242 -1.64 -20.49 4.25
CA ARG A 242 -2.01 -21.52 3.28
C ARG A 242 -1.39 -21.23 1.92
N LEU A 243 -0.84 -22.27 1.32
CA LEU A 243 -0.29 -22.23 -0.02
C LEU A 243 -1.17 -23.07 -0.94
N LYS A 244 -1.74 -22.44 -1.97
CA LYS A 244 -2.41 -23.17 -3.03
C LYS A 244 -1.37 -23.64 -4.03
N ASN A 245 -1.35 -24.93 -4.36
CA ASN A 245 -0.48 -25.50 -5.37
C ASN A 245 -1.32 -26.09 -6.50
N LYS A 246 -1.58 -25.27 -7.53
CA LYS A 246 -2.39 -25.66 -8.70
C LYS A 246 -1.82 -26.87 -9.47
N SER A 247 -0.51 -27.10 -9.38
CA SER A 247 0.20 -28.17 -10.10
C SER A 247 0.33 -29.47 -9.30
N SER A 248 -0.13 -29.50 -8.05
CA SER A 248 -0.04 -30.67 -7.19
C SER A 248 -0.80 -31.86 -7.78
N LYS A 249 -0.09 -32.97 -7.99
CA LYS A 249 -0.67 -34.28 -8.32
C LYS A 249 -0.87 -35.17 -7.10
N ARG A 250 -0.49 -34.69 -5.90
CA ARG A 250 -0.58 -35.46 -4.65
C ARG A 250 -2.05 -35.64 -4.28
N ARG A 251 -2.41 -36.82 -3.78
CA ARG A 251 -3.76 -37.13 -3.30
C ARG A 251 -3.79 -37.22 -1.78
N ASP A 252 -4.91 -36.87 -1.18
CA ASP A 252 -5.19 -37.08 0.24
C ASP A 252 -5.63 -38.54 0.51
N SER A 253 -5.95 -38.84 1.77
CA SER A 253 -6.44 -40.17 2.19
C SER A 253 -7.77 -40.58 1.55
N GLU A 254 -8.53 -39.61 1.04
CA GLU A 254 -9.80 -39.84 0.32
C GLU A 254 -9.60 -39.92 -1.21
N GLY A 255 -8.35 -39.84 -1.69
CA GLY A 255 -8.01 -39.90 -3.10
C GLY A 255 -8.25 -38.60 -3.89
N LYS A 256 -8.61 -37.49 -3.23
CA LYS A 256 -8.77 -36.17 -3.85
C LYS A 256 -7.42 -35.47 -3.98
N LEU A 257 -7.28 -34.63 -5.01
CA LEU A 257 -6.04 -33.86 -5.21
C LEU A 257 -5.84 -32.86 -4.07
N LYS A 258 -4.75 -33.01 -3.31
CA LYS A 258 -4.35 -32.09 -2.26
C LYS A 258 -3.74 -30.84 -2.91
N LYS A 259 -4.61 -29.86 -3.15
CA LYS A 259 -4.26 -28.57 -3.78
C LYS A 259 -3.91 -27.49 -2.76
N VAL A 260 -4.23 -27.70 -1.49
CA VAL A 260 -3.88 -26.79 -0.39
C VAL A 260 -2.83 -27.41 0.51
N GLU A 261 -1.77 -26.65 0.75
CA GLU A 261 -0.65 -27.01 1.60
C GLU A 261 -0.62 -26.12 2.84
N THR A 262 -0.32 -26.72 4.00
CA THR A 262 0.04 -26.03 5.24
C THR A 262 1.56 -26.11 5.37
N PRO A 263 2.32 -25.12 4.86
CA PRO A 263 3.77 -25.25 4.67
C PRO A 263 4.57 -25.20 5.98
N LYS A 264 3.99 -24.68 7.06
CA LYS A 264 4.64 -24.44 8.35
C LYS A 264 3.77 -24.90 9.52
N PRO A 265 4.37 -25.39 10.62
CA PRO A 265 3.63 -25.73 11.83
C PRO A 265 2.91 -24.51 12.42
N GLU A 266 1.67 -24.69 12.86
CA GLU A 266 0.84 -23.65 13.49
C GLU A 266 0.90 -23.77 15.02
N HIS A 267 0.67 -22.67 15.74
CA HIS A 267 0.52 -22.72 17.19
C HIS A 267 -0.68 -23.62 17.57
N PRO A 268 -0.56 -24.53 18.56
CA PRO A 268 -1.64 -25.41 19.01
C PRO A 268 -2.90 -24.67 19.45
N GLU A 269 -2.75 -23.47 20.00
CA GLU A 269 -3.87 -22.61 20.42
C GLU A 269 -4.51 -21.80 19.27
N THR A 270 -4.05 -21.98 18.02
CA THR A 270 -4.71 -21.38 16.85
C THR A 270 -5.95 -22.19 16.50
N THR A 271 -7.10 -21.68 16.93
CA THR A 271 -8.41 -22.33 16.76
C THR A 271 -9.05 -22.03 15.41
N GLU A 272 -8.89 -20.81 14.90
CA GLU A 272 -9.46 -20.39 13.62
C GLU A 272 -8.64 -20.93 12.45
N LYS A 273 -9.22 -21.87 11.71
CA LYS A 273 -8.60 -22.44 10.50
C LYS A 273 -9.56 -22.31 9.32
N PRO A 274 -9.07 -21.87 8.14
CA PRO A 274 -9.90 -21.77 6.97
C PRO A 274 -10.28 -23.16 6.46
N GLU A 275 -11.51 -23.28 5.94
CA GLU A 275 -11.90 -24.45 5.16
C GLU A 275 -11.15 -24.46 3.82
N GLU A 276 -10.89 -25.66 3.28
CA GLU A 276 -10.09 -25.81 2.05
C GLU A 276 -10.70 -25.04 0.86
N LYS A 277 -12.04 -24.97 0.79
CA LYS A 277 -12.77 -24.26 -0.26
C LYS A 277 -12.50 -22.74 -0.26
N ASP A 278 -12.19 -22.18 0.91
CA ASP A 278 -11.96 -20.74 1.09
C ASP A 278 -10.50 -20.36 0.86
N VAL A 279 -9.61 -21.33 0.70
CA VAL A 279 -8.19 -21.10 0.41
C VAL A 279 -8.00 -20.83 -1.09
N HIS A 280 -8.02 -19.56 -1.44
CA HIS A 280 -7.77 -19.09 -2.80
C HIS A 280 -7.27 -17.65 -2.85
N ALA A 281 -6.64 -17.30 -3.97
CA ALA A 281 -6.16 -15.95 -4.28
C ALA A 281 -7.00 -15.28 -5.39
N ASN A 282 -8.27 -15.71 -5.56
CA ASN A 282 -9.11 -15.30 -6.69
C ASN A 282 -9.30 -13.78 -6.78
N HIS A 283 -9.30 -13.07 -5.65
CA HIS A 283 -9.56 -11.64 -5.65
C HIS A 283 -8.32 -10.85 -6.05
N VAL A 284 -7.14 -11.26 -5.57
CA VAL A 284 -5.88 -10.67 -6.05
C VAL A 284 -5.62 -11.01 -7.52
N GLU A 285 -6.03 -12.20 -8.00
CA GLU A 285 -5.99 -12.55 -9.43
C GLU A 285 -6.91 -11.64 -10.29
N ALA A 286 -8.13 -11.37 -9.81
CA ALA A 286 -9.05 -10.43 -10.45
C ALA A 286 -8.49 -9.00 -10.44
N PHE A 287 -7.91 -8.59 -9.32
CA PHE A 287 -7.23 -7.31 -9.16
C PHE A 287 -6.03 -7.18 -10.11
N ASN A 288 -5.23 -8.23 -10.28
CA ASN A 288 -4.14 -8.26 -11.26
C ASN A 288 -4.64 -8.02 -12.69
N SER A 289 -5.86 -8.46 -13.02
CA SER A 289 -6.50 -8.12 -14.29
C SER A 289 -6.93 -6.66 -14.37
N ALA A 290 -7.39 -6.07 -13.26
CA ALA A 290 -7.70 -4.65 -13.17
C ALA A 290 -6.45 -3.76 -13.32
N ILE A 291 -5.33 -4.09 -12.66
CA ILE A 291 -4.05 -3.38 -12.83
C ILE A 291 -3.66 -3.32 -14.31
N ARG A 292 -3.82 -4.42 -15.06
CA ARG A 292 -3.48 -4.45 -16.49
C ARG A 292 -4.33 -3.49 -17.34
N ARG A 293 -5.53 -3.12 -16.89
CA ARG A 293 -6.40 -2.15 -17.57
C ARG A 293 -6.02 -0.72 -17.21
N TYR A 294 -5.86 -0.46 -15.91
CA TYR A 294 -5.58 0.87 -15.34
C TYR A 294 -4.15 1.34 -15.56
N LEU A 295 -3.18 0.44 -15.57
CA LEU A 295 -1.77 0.81 -15.68
C LEU A 295 -1.21 0.38 -17.03
N SER A 296 -0.93 1.37 -17.87
CA SER A 296 -0.43 1.16 -19.23
C SER A 296 0.82 0.28 -19.31
N ALA A 297 1.69 0.31 -18.29
CA ALA A 297 2.89 -0.52 -18.24
C ALA A 297 2.58 -2.02 -18.07
N PHE A 298 1.42 -2.41 -17.54
CA PHE A 298 1.03 -3.80 -17.35
C PHE A 298 0.15 -4.34 -18.49
N ARG A 299 -0.19 -3.49 -19.49
CA ARG A 299 -1.02 -3.91 -20.64
C ARG A 299 -0.31 -4.99 -21.45
N ARG A 300 -0.91 -6.18 -21.49
CA ARG A 300 -0.41 -7.30 -22.30
C ARG A 300 -0.55 -7.02 -23.79
N ARG A 301 0.39 -7.54 -24.58
CA ARG A 301 0.39 -7.44 -26.05
C ARG A 301 0.34 -6.00 -26.57
N THR A 302 0.97 -5.07 -25.85
CA THR A 302 1.15 -3.69 -26.29
C THR A 302 2.63 -3.30 -26.23
N ASN A 303 3.01 -2.27 -26.99
CA ASN A 303 4.37 -1.74 -26.99
C ASN A 303 4.69 -0.83 -25.79
N THR A 304 3.74 -0.65 -24.86
CA THR A 304 3.96 0.17 -23.67
C THR A 304 4.55 -0.66 -22.55
N TYR A 305 5.70 -0.24 -22.02
CA TYR A 305 6.39 -0.89 -20.92
C TYR A 305 7.06 0.15 -20.02
N ALA A 306 7.41 -0.24 -18.80
CA ALA A 306 8.09 0.65 -17.86
C ALA A 306 9.54 0.90 -18.30
N LYS A 307 10.02 2.15 -18.26
CA LYS A 307 11.40 2.47 -18.65
C LYS A 307 12.42 2.24 -17.55
N SER A 308 11.99 2.31 -16.29
CA SER A 308 12.82 2.04 -15.11
C SER A 308 11.95 1.50 -13.97
N VAL A 309 12.58 0.82 -13.00
CA VAL A 309 11.91 0.30 -11.80
C VAL A 309 11.36 1.44 -10.96
N VAL A 310 12.14 2.50 -10.75
CA VAL A 310 11.71 3.72 -10.03
C VAL A 310 10.47 4.34 -10.68
N GLY A 311 10.41 4.36 -12.02
CA GLY A 311 9.25 4.85 -12.75
C GLY A 311 8.02 3.96 -12.63
N LEU A 312 8.23 2.64 -12.55
CA LEU A 312 7.16 1.67 -12.31
C LEU A 312 6.60 1.82 -10.89
N GLN A 313 7.48 1.87 -9.88
CA GLN A 313 7.08 2.03 -8.47
C GLN A 313 6.30 3.31 -8.26
N ARG A 314 6.76 4.45 -8.81
CA ARG A 314 6.03 5.73 -8.73
C ARG A 314 4.58 5.61 -9.19
N VAL A 315 4.32 4.90 -10.29
CA VAL A 315 2.96 4.72 -10.83
C VAL A 315 2.15 3.77 -9.96
N LEU A 316 2.78 2.72 -9.40
CA LEU A 316 2.16 1.81 -8.45
C LEU A 316 1.79 2.54 -7.15
N ASP A 317 2.63 3.43 -6.65
CA ASP A 317 2.38 4.21 -5.42
C ASP A 317 1.16 5.11 -5.58
N ILE A 318 1.05 5.81 -6.72
CA ILE A 318 -0.13 6.62 -7.04
C ILE A 318 -1.38 5.74 -7.15
N PHE A 319 -1.27 4.61 -7.85
CA PHE A 319 -2.38 3.68 -7.99
C PHE A 319 -2.83 3.12 -6.64
N TRP A 320 -1.89 2.79 -5.75
CA TRP A 320 -2.14 2.30 -4.40
C TRP A 320 -2.97 3.32 -3.61
N MET A 321 -2.58 4.60 -3.63
CA MET A 321 -3.32 5.66 -2.92
C MET A 321 -4.72 5.83 -3.49
N VAL A 322 -4.84 5.91 -4.81
CA VAL A 322 -6.14 6.12 -5.48
C VAL A 322 -7.07 4.93 -5.26
N HIS A 323 -6.55 3.71 -5.35
CA HIS A 323 -7.34 2.50 -5.08
C HIS A 323 -7.78 2.46 -3.62
N ASN A 324 -6.87 2.67 -2.66
CA ASN A 324 -7.18 2.49 -1.24
C ASN A 324 -8.04 3.61 -0.65
N PHE A 325 -7.84 4.86 -1.06
CA PHE A 325 -8.41 6.02 -0.36
C PHE A 325 -9.42 6.83 -1.18
N VAL A 326 -9.48 6.68 -2.51
CA VAL A 326 -10.33 7.53 -3.37
C VAL A 326 -11.40 6.74 -4.10
N ARG A 327 -11.03 5.65 -4.75
CA ARG A 327 -11.92 4.93 -5.67
C ARG A 327 -12.79 3.93 -4.92
N SER A 328 -14.11 4.05 -5.07
CA SER A 328 -15.03 3.01 -4.60
C SER A 328 -14.83 1.72 -5.39
N HIS A 329 -14.66 0.61 -4.68
CA HIS A 329 -14.46 -0.70 -5.32
C HIS A 329 -15.80 -1.26 -5.82
N PHE A 330 -15.81 -1.80 -7.03
CA PHE A 330 -17.03 -2.22 -7.73
C PHE A 330 -17.88 -3.22 -6.93
N THR A 331 -17.25 -4.19 -6.25
CA THR A 331 -17.97 -5.25 -5.51
C THR A 331 -18.42 -4.80 -4.12
N THR A 332 -17.55 -4.12 -3.36
CA THR A 332 -17.86 -3.72 -1.97
C THR A 332 -18.66 -2.41 -1.92
N ARG A 333 -18.73 -1.67 -3.05
CA ARG A 333 -19.36 -0.36 -3.20
C ARG A 333 -18.82 0.72 -2.24
N LYS A 334 -17.73 0.42 -1.55
CA LYS A 334 -17.03 1.28 -0.62
C LYS A 334 -15.60 1.48 -1.09
N VAL A 335 -15.01 2.60 -0.71
CA VAL A 335 -13.56 2.80 -0.79
C VAL A 335 -12.89 1.78 0.14
N PRO A 336 -11.79 1.11 -0.26
CA PRO A 336 -11.17 0.08 0.57
C PRO A 336 -10.80 0.53 1.98
N ALA A 337 -10.24 1.73 2.14
CA ALA A 337 -9.94 2.30 3.46
C ALA A 337 -11.21 2.48 4.32
N VAL A 338 -12.34 2.83 3.69
CA VAL A 338 -13.65 2.91 4.37
C VAL A 338 -14.18 1.53 4.75
N ALA A 339 -14.05 0.56 3.84
CA ALA A 339 -14.48 -0.82 4.10
C ALA A 339 -13.67 -1.49 5.22
N LEU A 340 -12.40 -1.10 5.37
CA LEU A 340 -11.51 -1.58 6.41
C LEU A 340 -11.64 -0.81 7.74
N GLY A 341 -12.31 0.35 7.75
CA GLY A 341 -12.50 1.17 8.95
C GLY A 341 -11.33 2.11 9.27
N ILE A 342 -10.47 2.42 8.30
CA ILE A 342 -9.35 3.37 8.45
C ILE A 342 -9.82 4.83 8.34
N ILE A 343 -10.85 5.06 7.52
CA ILE A 343 -11.50 6.35 7.31
C ILE A 343 -13.03 6.15 7.23
N GLU A 344 -13.81 7.16 7.56
CA GLU A 344 -15.26 7.21 7.46
C GLU A 344 -15.73 7.47 6.02
N LYS A 345 -15.00 8.32 5.28
CA LYS A 345 -15.34 8.68 3.90
C LYS A 345 -14.11 8.67 3.00
N GLY A 346 -14.32 8.23 1.76
CA GLY A 346 -13.29 8.29 0.72
C GLY A 346 -12.84 9.71 0.43
N PHE A 347 -11.53 9.89 0.28
CA PHE A 347 -10.92 11.15 -0.11
C PHE A 347 -11.26 11.50 -1.55
N THR A 348 -11.34 12.80 -1.82
CA THR A 348 -11.29 13.35 -3.18
C THR A 348 -9.84 13.41 -3.67
N TRP A 349 -9.65 13.70 -4.96
CA TRP A 349 -8.30 13.93 -5.47
C TRP A 349 -7.70 15.20 -4.90
N GLU A 350 -8.54 16.20 -4.66
CA GLU A 350 -8.19 17.48 -4.07
C GLU A 350 -7.72 17.30 -2.62
N ASP A 351 -8.36 16.42 -1.86
CA ASP A 351 -7.94 16.06 -0.50
C ASP A 351 -6.52 15.48 -0.50
N LEU A 352 -6.26 14.46 -1.34
CA LEU A 352 -4.92 13.86 -1.47
C LEU A 352 -3.84 14.91 -1.75
N LEU A 353 -4.14 15.88 -2.61
CA LEU A 353 -3.18 16.90 -3.01
C LEU A 353 -2.88 17.92 -1.91
N GLN A 354 -3.74 18.01 -0.88
CA GLN A 354 -3.59 18.93 0.26
C GLN A 354 -2.91 18.30 1.48
N ILE A 355 -2.89 16.98 1.58
CA ILE A 355 -2.21 16.26 2.68
C ILE A 355 -0.72 16.59 2.66
N ARG A 356 -0.16 16.80 3.85
CA ARG A 356 1.27 17.06 4.04
C ARG A 356 2.06 15.76 4.04
N LEU A 357 3.18 15.77 3.34
CA LEU A 357 4.19 14.74 3.38
C LEU A 357 4.83 14.72 4.78
N ILE A 358 5.04 13.54 5.33
CA ILE A 358 5.91 13.36 6.49
C ILE A 358 7.34 13.47 5.97
N SER A 359 8.04 14.54 6.36
CA SER A 359 9.44 14.83 5.99
C SER A 359 10.42 14.44 7.07
#